data_AF-A0A966C1S6-F1
#
_entry.id   AF-A0A966C1S6-F1
#
_cell.length_a   1.000
_cell.length_b   1.000
_cell.length_c   1.000
_cell.angle_alpha   90.00
_cell.angle_beta   90.00
_cell.angle_gamma   90.00
#
_symmetry.space_group_name_H-M   'P 1'
#
loop_
_entity.id
_entity.type
_entity.pdbx_description
1 polymer ?
#
loop_
_entity_poly.entity_id
_entity_poly.type
_entity_poly.pdbx_seq_one_letter_code
_entity_poly.pdbx_strand_id
1 'polypeptide(L)'
;MLMGKPDWLDRIAQLLVVGVGLFAVLFGLFMIIRPLDWYVSIPTVIATGPPNKHFIRDIGIAYAACGIMLLYASVNIHMRWLAAFAGALWLSLHGILHIYEVSVGICSPDAFIADAPGVLGPPLLVLLALGILFARQRVAPAGIPKRLLLRAATAGIEESEKQYLEEIAAAPGHAFEKFAHFMPASMHRHAAPAALLHAARMGANLVEDCGPCALTTAEWALFDNVPRETVNRWLKGTSDLPEEEALALQFGRAIGSQSIDAFELGDQIETRYGRAVRFELAMSAAMVRVYPAMKRGLGLTKACSLTPLAV
;
A
#
# COMPACT_ATOMS: atom_id res chain seq x y z
N MET A 1 -2.24 6.81 -3.36
CA MET A 1 -1.19 6.04 -2.62
C MET A 1 -1.39 6.27 -1.13
N LEU A 2 -1.52 5.22 -0.33
CA LEU A 2 -2.02 5.29 1.06
C LEU A 2 -1.52 6.48 1.88
N MET A 3 -2.47 7.35 2.25
CA MET A 3 -2.31 8.31 3.33
C MET A 3 -3.56 8.24 4.20
N GLY A 4 -3.39 8.36 5.51
CA GLY A 4 -4.48 8.38 6.49
C GLY A 4 -4.87 7.00 7.05
N LYS A 5 -5.81 7.03 7.99
CA LYS A 5 -6.28 5.82 8.69
C LYS A 5 -7.05 4.89 7.73
N PRO A 6 -6.98 3.56 7.94
CA PRO A 6 -7.83 2.62 7.22
C PRO A 6 -9.31 2.95 7.44
N ASP A 7 -10.05 3.07 6.34
CA ASP A 7 -11.49 3.29 6.35
C ASP A 7 -12.26 1.96 6.29
N TRP A 8 -13.59 2.02 6.21
CA TRP A 8 -14.45 0.84 6.29
C TRP A 8 -14.18 -0.19 5.17
N LEU A 9 -13.82 0.25 3.96
CA LEU A 9 -13.49 -0.64 2.84
C LEU A 9 -12.14 -1.32 3.07
N ASP A 10 -11.17 -0.61 3.65
CA ASP A 10 -9.90 -1.21 4.07
C ASP A 10 -10.13 -2.28 5.16
N ARG A 11 -11.06 -2.03 6.09
CA ARG A 11 -11.47 -3.00 7.11
C ARG A 11 -12.20 -4.20 6.52
N ILE A 12 -13.07 -4.01 5.52
CA ILE A 12 -13.69 -5.13 4.82
C ILE A 12 -12.63 -6.00 4.15
N ALA A 13 -11.70 -5.41 3.38
CA ALA A 13 -10.62 -6.18 2.75
C ALA A 13 -9.79 -6.94 3.79
N GLN A 14 -9.46 -6.30 4.93
CA GLN A 14 -8.78 -6.95 6.05
C GLN A 14 -9.59 -8.13 6.62
N LEU A 15 -10.89 -7.93 6.89
CA LEU A 15 -11.77 -8.96 7.45
C LEU A 15 -11.97 -10.15 6.51
N LEU A 16 -12.06 -9.92 5.20
CA LEU A 16 -12.11 -11.00 4.21
C LEU A 16 -10.86 -11.87 4.30
N VAL A 17 -9.67 -11.27 4.35
CA VAL A 17 -8.41 -12.01 4.47
C VAL A 17 -8.27 -12.70 5.83
N VAL A 18 -8.73 -12.08 6.93
CA VAL A 18 -8.78 -12.73 8.25
C VAL A 18 -9.70 -13.95 8.22
N GLY A 19 -10.91 -13.81 7.67
CA GLY A 19 -11.89 -14.88 7.59
C GLY A 19 -11.36 -16.08 6.81
N VAL A 20 -10.77 -15.84 5.64
CA VAL A 20 -10.13 -16.90 4.83
C VAL A 20 -8.93 -17.49 5.55
N GLY A 21 -8.11 -16.67 6.20
CA GLY A 21 -6.95 -17.12 6.97
C GLY A 21 -7.33 -18.07 8.12
N LEU A 22 -8.33 -17.70 8.92
CA LEU A 22 -8.86 -18.53 10.00
C LEU A 22 -9.47 -19.81 9.47
N PHE A 23 -10.29 -19.73 8.42
CA PHE A 23 -10.85 -20.90 7.75
C PHE A 23 -9.75 -21.87 7.31
N ALA A 24 -8.74 -21.39 6.57
CA ALA A 24 -7.68 -22.23 6.04
C ALA A 24 -6.83 -22.88 7.15
N VAL A 25 -6.52 -22.16 8.23
CA VAL A 25 -5.84 -22.75 9.40
C VAL A 25 -6.69 -23.84 10.04
N LEU A 26 -7.96 -23.56 10.36
CA LEU A 26 -8.83 -24.52 11.04
C LEU A 26 -9.11 -25.75 10.17
N PHE A 27 -9.35 -25.54 8.88
CA PHE A 27 -9.59 -26.61 7.91
C PHE A 27 -8.32 -27.47 7.71
N GLY A 28 -7.16 -26.82 7.61
CA GLY A 28 -5.86 -27.50 7.57
C GLY A 28 -5.57 -28.34 8.83
N LEU A 29 -5.83 -27.78 10.01
CA LEU A 29 -5.67 -28.49 11.28
C LEU A 29 -6.62 -29.69 11.40
N PHE A 30 -7.85 -29.59 10.89
CA PHE A 30 -8.77 -30.73 10.87
C PHE A 30 -8.21 -31.89 10.04
N MET A 31 -7.68 -31.61 8.85
CA MET A 31 -7.00 -32.61 8.00
C MET A 31 -5.73 -33.19 8.67
N ILE A 32 -4.97 -32.38 9.41
CA ILE A 32 -3.75 -32.84 10.08
C ILE A 32 -4.07 -33.78 11.25
N ILE A 33 -4.97 -33.36 12.13
CA ILE A 33 -5.26 -34.02 13.41
C ILE A 33 -6.20 -35.22 13.21
N ARG A 34 -7.24 -35.06 12.38
CA ARG A 34 -8.30 -36.05 12.16
C ARG A 34 -8.54 -36.33 10.65
N PRO A 35 -7.55 -36.84 9.90
CA PRO A 35 -7.62 -36.97 8.44
C PRO A 35 -8.78 -37.84 7.95
N LEU A 36 -9.09 -38.95 8.65
CA LEU A 36 -10.20 -39.82 8.24
C LEU A 36 -11.56 -39.24 8.57
N ASP A 37 -11.70 -38.53 9.70
CA ASP A 37 -12.96 -37.86 10.07
C ASP A 37 -13.26 -36.73 9.08
N TRP A 38 -12.22 -35.99 8.64
CA TRP A 38 -12.34 -35.02 7.54
C TRP A 38 -12.80 -35.68 6.24
N TYR A 39 -12.15 -36.76 5.84
CA TYR A 39 -12.46 -37.47 4.60
C TYR A 39 -13.93 -37.93 4.53
N VAL A 40 -14.47 -38.47 5.63
CA VAL A 40 -15.87 -38.92 5.66
C VAL A 40 -16.88 -37.78 5.85
N SER A 41 -16.43 -36.59 6.28
CA SER A 41 -17.30 -35.43 6.49
C SER A 41 -17.67 -34.70 5.20
N ILE A 42 -16.95 -34.94 4.11
CA ILE A 42 -17.15 -34.29 2.80
C ILE A 42 -17.58 -35.35 1.78
N PRO A 43 -18.89 -35.47 1.46
CA PRO A 43 -19.40 -36.54 0.60
C PRO A 43 -18.75 -36.63 -0.78
N THR A 44 -18.42 -35.49 -1.38
CA THR A 44 -17.75 -35.41 -2.68
C THR A 44 -16.33 -35.97 -2.66
N VAL A 45 -15.60 -35.82 -1.55
CA VAL A 45 -14.25 -36.38 -1.39
C VAL A 45 -14.28 -37.90 -1.34
N ILE A 46 -15.28 -38.50 -0.70
CA ILE A 46 -15.43 -39.97 -0.64
C ILE A 46 -15.56 -40.57 -2.06
N ALA A 47 -16.22 -39.86 -2.96
CA ALA A 47 -16.43 -40.29 -4.34
C ALA A 47 -15.12 -40.32 -5.17
N THR A 48 -14.02 -39.75 -4.68
CA THR A 48 -12.73 -39.67 -5.39
C THR A 48 -11.82 -40.89 -5.20
N GLY A 49 -12.21 -41.86 -4.37
CA GLY A 49 -11.45 -43.09 -4.12
C GLY A 49 -10.94 -43.22 -2.68
N PRO A 50 -10.24 -44.31 -2.34
CA PRO A 50 -9.88 -44.64 -0.95
C PRO A 50 -8.92 -43.61 -0.31
N PRO A 51 -9.03 -43.36 1.00
CA PRO A 51 -8.26 -42.32 1.66
C PRO A 51 -6.78 -42.70 1.83
N ASN A 52 -5.89 -41.73 1.61
CA ASN A 52 -4.50 -41.79 2.03
C ASN A 52 -4.26 -40.78 3.16
N LYS A 53 -3.99 -41.28 4.39
CA LYS A 53 -3.80 -40.43 5.57
C LYS A 53 -2.61 -39.46 5.45
N HIS A 54 -1.53 -39.88 4.80
CA HIS A 54 -0.35 -39.02 4.64
C HIS A 54 -0.69 -37.88 3.67
N PHE A 55 -1.27 -38.22 2.52
CA PHE A 55 -1.67 -37.23 1.53
C PHE A 55 -2.67 -36.19 2.06
N ILE A 56 -3.67 -36.61 2.85
CA ILE A 56 -4.61 -35.68 3.49
C ILE A 56 -3.87 -34.71 4.43
N ARG A 57 -2.86 -35.18 5.17
CA ARG A 57 -2.06 -34.31 6.04
C ARG A 57 -1.20 -33.33 5.25
N ASP A 58 -0.66 -33.73 4.11
CA ASP A 58 0.10 -32.83 3.24
C ASP A 58 -0.78 -31.68 2.73
N ILE A 59 -2.01 -31.99 2.31
CA ILE A 59 -3.04 -31.00 1.96
C ILE A 59 -3.36 -30.11 3.17
N GLY A 60 -3.51 -30.72 4.35
CA GLY A 60 -3.74 -29.99 5.60
C GLY A 60 -2.62 -29.00 5.95
N ILE A 61 -1.36 -29.38 5.75
CA ILE A 61 -0.19 -28.51 5.92
C ILE A 61 -0.23 -27.36 4.91
N ALA A 62 -0.57 -27.64 3.64
CA ALA A 62 -0.70 -26.60 2.62
C ALA A 62 -1.79 -25.57 2.98
N TYR A 63 -2.97 -26.02 3.41
CA TYR A 63 -4.05 -25.14 3.91
C TYR A 63 -3.60 -24.32 5.12
N ALA A 64 -2.97 -24.96 6.11
CA ALA A 64 -2.49 -24.27 7.31
C ALA A 64 -1.42 -23.22 6.99
N ALA A 65 -0.47 -23.54 6.11
CA ALA A 65 0.55 -22.60 5.65
C ALA A 65 -0.05 -21.39 4.93
N CYS A 66 -1.00 -21.62 4.02
CA CYS A 66 -1.76 -20.55 3.36
C CYS A 66 -2.47 -19.67 4.39
N GLY A 67 -3.18 -20.29 5.34
CA GLY A 67 -3.90 -19.56 6.40
C GLY A 67 -2.99 -18.72 7.28
N ILE A 68 -1.83 -19.23 7.69
CA ILE A 68 -0.84 -18.49 8.48
C ILE A 68 -0.31 -17.28 7.69
N MET A 69 -0.01 -17.45 6.40
CA MET A 69 0.44 -16.34 5.54
C MET A 69 -0.63 -15.25 5.40
N LEU A 70 -1.90 -15.63 5.22
CA LEU A 70 -3.02 -14.70 5.14
C LEU A 70 -3.23 -13.95 6.46
N LEU A 71 -3.14 -14.64 7.61
CA LEU A 71 -3.23 -13.99 8.92
C LEU A 71 -2.06 -13.03 9.16
N TYR A 72 -0.83 -13.41 8.79
CA TYR A 72 0.32 -12.51 8.82
C TYR A 72 0.12 -11.28 7.92
N ALA A 73 -0.43 -11.47 6.71
CA ALA A 73 -0.71 -10.38 5.80
C ALA A 73 -1.77 -9.43 6.39
N SER A 74 -2.82 -9.99 6.98
CA SER A 74 -3.97 -9.25 7.51
C SER A 74 -3.61 -8.20 8.57
N VAL A 75 -2.55 -8.41 9.36
CA VAL A 75 -2.06 -7.43 10.35
C VAL A 75 -1.72 -6.08 9.71
N ASN A 76 -1.18 -6.09 8.49
CA ASN A 76 -0.95 -4.87 7.71
C ASN A 76 -1.07 -5.19 6.22
N ILE A 77 -2.31 -5.40 5.77
CA ILE A 77 -2.60 -5.88 4.40
C ILE A 77 -2.09 -4.93 3.32
N HIS A 78 -2.01 -3.64 3.64
CA HIS A 78 -1.50 -2.61 2.75
C HIS A 78 -0.01 -2.77 2.43
N MET A 79 0.81 -3.10 3.44
CA MET A 79 2.25 -3.32 3.28
C MET A 79 2.58 -4.79 2.94
N ARG A 80 1.71 -5.73 3.32
CA ARG A 80 1.94 -7.18 3.22
C ARG A 80 1.08 -7.85 2.15
N TRP A 81 0.55 -7.08 1.19
CA TRP A 81 -0.33 -7.60 0.14
C TRP A 81 0.30 -8.74 -0.67
N LEU A 82 1.62 -8.74 -0.88
CA LEU A 82 2.34 -9.84 -1.52
C LEU A 82 2.23 -11.16 -0.74
N ALA A 83 2.25 -11.10 0.61
CA ALA A 83 2.04 -12.26 1.45
C ALA A 83 0.59 -12.76 1.36
N ALA A 84 -0.38 -11.85 1.23
CA ALA A 84 -1.77 -12.22 0.98
C ALA A 84 -1.93 -12.91 -0.38
N PHE A 85 -1.30 -12.37 -1.43
CA PHE A 85 -1.29 -12.96 -2.76
C PHE A 85 -0.65 -14.35 -2.76
N ALA A 86 0.52 -14.50 -2.13
CA ALA A 86 1.20 -15.79 -2.02
C ALA A 86 0.40 -16.80 -1.18
N GLY A 87 -0.23 -16.37 -0.09
CA GLY A 87 -1.11 -17.21 0.72
C GLY A 87 -2.39 -17.64 -0.01
N ALA A 88 -2.83 -16.91 -1.02
CA ALA A 88 -3.97 -17.29 -1.87
C ALA A 88 -3.57 -18.16 -3.06
N LEU A 89 -2.28 -18.29 -3.38
CA LEU A 89 -1.83 -18.90 -4.63
C LEU A 89 -2.20 -20.39 -4.70
N TRP A 90 -1.85 -21.18 -3.68
CA TRP A 90 -2.18 -22.60 -3.67
C TRP A 90 -3.70 -22.83 -3.60
N LEU A 91 -4.43 -22.04 -2.81
CA LEU A 91 -5.90 -22.07 -2.77
C LEU A 91 -6.51 -21.83 -4.16
N SER A 92 -5.97 -20.85 -4.89
CA SER A 92 -6.44 -20.51 -6.25
C SER A 92 -6.13 -21.62 -7.25
N LEU A 93 -4.92 -22.16 -7.21
CA LEU A 93 -4.50 -23.26 -8.09
C LEU A 93 -5.30 -24.54 -7.81
N HIS A 94 -5.59 -24.83 -6.54
CA HIS A 94 -6.48 -25.92 -6.16
C HIS A 94 -7.90 -25.68 -6.70
N GLY A 95 -8.45 -24.48 -6.54
CA GLY A 95 -9.73 -24.12 -7.14
C GLY A 95 -9.75 -24.30 -8.68
N ILE A 96 -8.67 -23.92 -9.37
CA ILE A 96 -8.53 -24.11 -10.82
C ILE A 96 -8.49 -25.60 -11.20
N LEU A 97 -7.89 -26.46 -10.37
CA LEU A 97 -7.90 -27.91 -10.59
C LEU A 97 -9.33 -28.46 -10.63
N HIS A 98 -10.22 -28.00 -9.74
CA HIS A 98 -11.63 -28.39 -9.75
C HIS A 98 -12.36 -27.95 -11.02
N ILE A 99 -12.06 -26.74 -11.52
CA ILE A 99 -12.58 -26.27 -12.81
C ILE A 99 -12.09 -27.16 -13.96
N TYR A 100 -10.80 -27.54 -13.93
CA TYR A 100 -10.24 -28.46 -14.90
C TYR A 100 -10.96 -29.82 -14.87
N GLU A 101 -11.10 -30.43 -13.70
CA GLU A 101 -11.72 -31.76 -13.52
C GLU A 101 -13.14 -31.83 -14.09
N VAL A 102 -13.97 -30.81 -13.83
CA VAL A 102 -15.32 -30.76 -14.43
C VAL A 102 -15.27 -30.52 -15.94
N SER A 103 -14.34 -29.70 -16.43
CA SER A 103 -14.22 -29.40 -17.86
C SER A 103 -13.81 -30.58 -18.73
N VAL A 104 -13.05 -31.53 -18.17
CA VAL A 104 -12.59 -32.74 -18.88
C VAL A 104 -13.39 -33.99 -18.53
N GLY A 105 -14.45 -33.85 -17.71
CA GLY A 105 -15.38 -34.93 -17.36
C GLY A 105 -14.86 -35.91 -16.31
N ILE A 106 -13.84 -35.55 -15.52
CA ILE A 106 -13.39 -36.35 -14.36
C ILE A 106 -14.41 -36.27 -13.23
N CYS A 107 -14.99 -35.09 -13.01
CA CYS A 107 -15.97 -34.82 -11.96
C CYS A 107 -17.32 -34.41 -12.58
N SER A 108 -18.44 -34.75 -11.92
CA SER A 108 -19.76 -34.33 -12.38
C SER A 108 -20.01 -32.84 -12.08
N PRO A 109 -20.84 -32.14 -12.87
CA PRO A 109 -21.23 -30.76 -12.58
C PRO A 109 -21.84 -30.59 -11.18
N ASP A 110 -22.63 -31.56 -10.71
CA ASP A 110 -23.26 -31.51 -9.38
C ASP A 110 -22.23 -31.56 -8.25
N ALA A 111 -21.21 -32.42 -8.38
CA ALA A 111 -20.13 -32.50 -7.40
C ALA A 111 -19.29 -31.22 -7.41
N PHE A 112 -19.01 -30.64 -8.58
CA PHE A 112 -18.36 -29.34 -8.68
C PHE A 112 -19.17 -28.22 -8.00
N ILE A 113 -20.50 -28.17 -8.19
CA ILE A 113 -21.36 -27.17 -7.55
C ILE A 113 -21.32 -27.31 -6.02
N ALA A 114 -21.27 -28.54 -5.50
CA ALA A 114 -21.17 -28.79 -4.07
C ALA A 114 -19.81 -28.34 -3.49
N ASP A 115 -18.71 -28.54 -4.23
CA ASP A 115 -17.35 -28.21 -3.78
C ASP A 115 -16.98 -26.73 -4.01
N ALA A 116 -17.53 -26.10 -5.05
CA ALA A 116 -17.19 -24.76 -5.49
C ALA A 116 -17.20 -23.70 -4.37
N PRO A 117 -18.19 -23.64 -3.46
CA PRO A 117 -18.15 -22.69 -2.35
C PRO A 117 -16.91 -22.84 -1.45
N GLY A 118 -16.47 -24.08 -1.22
CA GLY A 118 -15.31 -24.38 -0.36
C GLY A 118 -13.96 -24.22 -1.07
N VAL A 119 -13.90 -24.49 -2.38
CA VAL A 119 -12.62 -24.51 -3.13
C VAL A 119 -12.38 -23.24 -3.96
N LEU A 120 -13.43 -22.59 -4.47
CA LEU A 120 -13.34 -21.32 -5.21
C LEU A 120 -13.63 -20.10 -4.34
N GLY A 121 -14.52 -20.23 -3.34
CA GLY A 121 -14.91 -19.13 -2.47
C GLY A 121 -13.72 -18.48 -1.76
N PRO A 122 -12.90 -19.23 -0.98
CA PRO A 122 -11.78 -18.66 -0.24
C PRO A 122 -10.78 -17.87 -1.08
N PRO A 123 -10.22 -18.39 -2.19
CA PRO A 123 -9.30 -17.60 -3.01
C PRO A 123 -9.97 -16.38 -3.65
N LEU A 124 -11.23 -16.48 -4.10
CA LEU A 124 -11.96 -15.35 -4.67
C LEU A 124 -12.18 -14.21 -3.65
N LEU A 125 -12.43 -14.52 -2.38
CA LEU A 125 -12.55 -13.51 -1.33
C LEU A 125 -11.23 -12.78 -1.08
N VAL A 126 -10.09 -13.48 -1.12
CA VAL A 126 -8.77 -12.84 -1.00
C VAL A 126 -8.47 -11.98 -2.23
N LEU A 127 -8.76 -12.47 -3.44
CA LEU A 127 -8.59 -11.71 -4.67
C LEU A 127 -9.49 -10.46 -4.71
N LEU A 128 -10.73 -10.56 -4.21
CA LEU A 128 -11.63 -9.42 -4.05
C LEU A 128 -11.05 -8.40 -3.07
N ALA A 129 -10.56 -8.84 -1.91
CA ALA A 129 -9.93 -7.96 -0.92
C ALA A 129 -8.73 -7.20 -1.53
N LEU A 130 -7.84 -7.91 -2.24
CA LEU A 130 -6.73 -7.29 -2.97
C LEU A 130 -7.23 -6.34 -4.05
N GLY A 131 -8.23 -6.73 -4.84
CA GLY A 131 -8.85 -5.90 -5.88
C GLY A 131 -9.38 -4.57 -5.33
N ILE A 132 -10.07 -4.59 -4.18
CA ILE A 132 -10.53 -3.39 -3.48
C ILE A 132 -9.34 -2.48 -3.15
N LEU A 133 -8.26 -3.02 -2.57
CA LEU A 133 -7.11 -2.23 -2.18
C LEU A 133 -6.34 -1.67 -3.38
N PHE A 134 -6.15 -2.46 -4.44
CA PHE A 134 -5.49 -2.03 -5.67
C PHE A 134 -6.28 -0.94 -6.39
N ALA A 135 -7.60 -1.10 -6.55
CA ALA A 135 -8.47 -0.11 -7.18
C ALA A 135 -8.44 1.24 -6.47
N ARG A 136 -8.17 1.24 -5.16
CA ARG A 136 -8.11 2.44 -4.31
C ARG A 136 -6.68 2.95 -4.10
N GLN A 137 -5.68 2.34 -4.74
CA GLN A 137 -4.26 2.64 -4.54
C GLN A 137 -3.84 2.58 -3.06
N ARG A 138 -4.42 1.62 -2.33
CA ARG A 138 -4.20 1.35 -0.91
C ARG A 138 -3.23 0.18 -0.69
N VAL A 139 -2.25 0.03 -1.56
CA VAL A 139 -1.16 -0.96 -1.40
C VAL A 139 0.19 -0.29 -1.55
N ALA A 140 1.19 -0.82 -0.86
CA ALA A 140 2.57 -0.44 -1.08
C ALA A 140 2.98 -0.79 -2.53
N PRO A 141 3.76 0.07 -3.20
CA PRO A 141 4.13 -0.13 -4.61
C PRO A 141 5.18 -1.24 -4.77
N ALA A 142 5.91 -1.57 -3.70
CA ALA A 142 6.86 -2.66 -3.69
C ALA A 142 6.15 -3.97 -4.04
N GLY A 143 6.73 -4.71 -5.00
CA GLY A 143 6.11 -5.92 -5.57
C GLY A 143 5.30 -5.69 -6.86
N ILE A 144 4.90 -4.46 -7.16
CA ILE A 144 4.24 -4.16 -8.44
C ILE A 144 5.29 -4.29 -9.55
N PRO A 145 5.00 -4.99 -10.67
CA PRO A 145 5.93 -5.07 -11.78
C PRO A 145 6.39 -3.69 -12.24
N LYS A 146 7.71 -3.49 -12.31
CA LYS A 146 8.36 -2.22 -12.66
C LYS A 146 7.70 -1.52 -13.86
N ARG A 147 7.39 -2.26 -14.93
CA ARG A 147 6.75 -1.72 -16.14
C ARG A 147 5.37 -1.12 -15.86
N LEU A 148 4.58 -1.76 -15.00
CA LEU A 148 3.24 -1.29 -14.65
C LEU A 148 3.32 -0.07 -13.73
N LEU A 149 4.18 -0.13 -12.69
CA LEU A 149 4.35 0.98 -11.77
C LEU A 149 4.89 2.22 -12.48
N LEU A 150 5.92 2.06 -13.32
CA LEU A 150 6.50 3.17 -14.08
C LEU A 150 5.45 3.79 -15.02
N ARG A 151 4.70 2.97 -15.77
CA ARG A 151 3.66 3.47 -16.68
C ARG A 151 2.54 4.22 -15.95
N ALA A 152 2.15 3.76 -14.77
CA ALA A 152 1.17 4.43 -13.94
C ALA A 152 1.73 5.73 -13.32
N ALA A 153 2.98 5.70 -12.86
CA ALA A 153 3.60 6.82 -12.18
C ALA A 153 3.95 7.97 -13.14
N THR A 154 4.30 7.69 -14.41
CA THR A 154 4.69 8.71 -15.40
C THR A 154 3.53 9.27 -16.24
N ALA A 155 2.31 8.80 -16.01
CA ALA A 155 1.15 9.23 -16.80
C ALA A 155 0.73 10.66 -16.44
N GLY A 156 0.93 11.60 -17.37
CA GLY A 156 0.42 12.97 -17.25
C GLY A 156 1.17 13.87 -16.27
N ILE A 157 2.38 13.47 -15.85
CA ILE A 157 3.24 14.28 -14.99
C ILE A 157 4.23 15.13 -15.81
N GLU A 158 4.86 16.10 -15.14
CA GLU A 158 5.89 16.96 -15.74
C GLU A 158 7.13 16.15 -16.21
N GLU A 159 7.80 16.62 -17.27
CA GLU A 159 8.85 15.86 -17.95
C GLU A 159 10.08 15.56 -17.05
N SER A 160 10.49 16.47 -16.17
CA SER A 160 11.57 16.20 -15.20
C SER A 160 11.18 15.14 -14.16
N GLU A 161 9.90 15.06 -13.76
CA GLU A 161 9.39 13.97 -12.91
C GLU A 161 9.44 12.62 -13.63
N LYS A 162 9.08 12.61 -14.91
CA LYS A 162 9.13 11.41 -15.74
C LYS A 162 10.57 10.91 -15.95
N GLN A 163 11.48 11.79 -16.36
CA GLN A 163 12.89 11.45 -16.57
C GLN A 163 13.53 10.92 -15.28
N TYR A 164 13.21 11.51 -14.14
CA TYR A 164 13.68 11.03 -12.84
C TYR A 164 13.28 9.58 -12.55
N LEU A 165 12.02 9.23 -12.76
CA LEU A 165 11.53 7.86 -12.56
C LEU A 165 12.13 6.88 -13.59
N GLU A 166 12.34 7.33 -14.83
CA GLU A 166 12.98 6.54 -15.88
C GLU A 166 14.47 6.27 -15.59
N GLU A 167 15.20 7.23 -15.03
CA GLU A 167 16.59 7.05 -14.61
C GLU A 167 16.72 6.08 -13.42
N ILE A 168 15.88 6.23 -12.39
CA ILE A 168 15.83 5.25 -11.29
C ILE A 168 15.47 3.85 -11.81
N ALA A 169 14.54 3.78 -12.75
CA ALA A 169 14.17 2.54 -13.41
C ALA A 169 15.35 1.94 -14.17
N ALA A 170 16.13 2.72 -14.90
CA ALA A 170 17.27 2.25 -15.68
C ALA A 170 18.49 1.88 -14.81
N ALA A 171 18.58 2.43 -13.59
CA ALA A 171 19.72 2.21 -12.70
C ALA A 171 19.89 0.73 -12.28
N PRO A 172 21.13 0.22 -12.22
CA PRO A 172 21.43 -1.15 -11.80
C PRO A 172 21.20 -1.35 -10.28
N GLY A 173 21.36 -2.59 -9.81
CA GLY A 173 21.36 -2.89 -8.37
C GLY A 173 19.99 -2.75 -7.69
N HIS A 174 18.91 -3.00 -8.44
CA HIS A 174 17.53 -2.96 -7.96
C HIS A 174 17.11 -1.58 -7.40
N ALA A 175 17.66 -0.49 -7.96
CA ALA A 175 17.40 0.87 -7.50
C ALA A 175 15.89 1.20 -7.47
N PHE A 176 15.16 0.87 -8.52
CA PHE A 176 13.70 1.07 -8.60
C PHE A 176 12.92 0.31 -7.53
N GLU A 177 13.32 -0.92 -7.21
CA GLU A 177 12.66 -1.72 -6.17
C GLU A 177 12.92 -1.13 -4.79
N LYS A 178 14.16 -0.74 -4.50
CA LYS A 178 14.51 -0.01 -3.27
C LYS A 178 13.73 1.30 -3.14
N PHE A 179 13.57 2.02 -4.25
CA PHE A 179 12.77 3.24 -4.29
C PHE A 179 11.28 2.96 -4.01
N ALA A 180 10.71 1.89 -4.58
CA ALA A 180 9.36 1.47 -4.27
C ALA A 180 9.17 1.13 -2.78
N HIS A 181 10.19 0.56 -2.12
CA HIS A 181 10.16 0.35 -0.67
C HIS A 181 10.27 1.65 0.16
N PHE A 182 10.88 2.70 -0.39
CA PHE A 182 11.00 4.01 0.24
C PHE A 182 9.67 4.80 0.21
N MET A 183 8.90 4.73 -0.89
CA MET A 183 7.68 5.54 -1.07
C MET A 183 6.64 5.45 0.06
N PRO A 184 6.36 4.28 0.68
CA PRO A 184 5.46 4.23 1.83
C PRO A 184 5.91 5.09 3.02
N ALA A 185 7.22 5.22 3.24
CA ALA A 185 7.76 6.05 4.31
C ALA A 185 7.57 7.55 4.02
N SER A 186 7.81 7.98 2.79
CA SER A 186 7.59 9.39 2.40
C SER A 186 6.13 9.81 2.44
N MET A 187 5.21 8.84 2.37
CA MET A 187 3.75 9.06 2.37
C MET A 187 3.05 8.72 3.69
N HIS A 188 3.81 8.48 4.78
CA HIS A 188 3.23 8.09 6.06
C HIS A 188 2.32 9.20 6.65
N ARG A 189 1.06 8.84 6.94
CA ARG A 189 0.08 9.67 7.67
C ARG A 189 -0.89 8.77 8.44
N HIS A 190 -1.03 8.98 9.74
CA HIS A 190 -1.99 8.24 10.57
C HIS A 190 -2.78 9.17 11.51
N ALA A 191 -2.09 9.98 12.31
CA ALA A 191 -2.68 10.90 13.28
C ALA A 191 -2.80 12.33 12.75
N ALA A 192 -1.87 12.78 11.90
CA ALA A 192 -1.81 14.17 11.47
C ALA A 192 -3.02 14.57 10.60
N PRO A 193 -3.64 15.74 10.84
CA PRO A 193 -4.58 16.35 9.90
C PRO A 193 -3.92 16.53 8.54
N ALA A 194 -4.66 16.29 7.46
CA ALA A 194 -4.15 16.38 6.09
C ALA A 194 -3.51 17.75 5.81
N ALA A 195 -4.19 18.82 6.20
CA ALA A 195 -3.70 20.19 6.01
C ALA A 195 -2.33 20.41 6.67
N LEU A 196 -2.14 19.98 7.92
CA LEU A 196 -0.88 20.17 8.65
C LEU A 196 0.26 19.33 8.05
N LEU A 197 -0.01 18.06 7.69
CA LEU A 197 1.01 17.22 7.08
C LEU A 197 1.47 17.80 5.73
N HIS A 198 0.52 18.22 4.89
CA HIS A 198 0.84 18.78 3.57
C HIS A 198 1.45 20.18 3.67
N ALA A 199 1.08 20.99 4.65
CA ALA A 199 1.74 22.27 4.93
C ALA A 199 3.22 22.05 5.31
N ALA A 200 3.53 21.15 6.25
CA ALA A 200 4.91 20.85 6.62
C ALA A 200 5.71 20.28 5.45
N ARG A 201 5.09 19.39 4.66
CA ARG A 201 5.70 18.85 3.45
C ARG A 201 6.01 19.93 2.42
N MET A 202 5.04 20.82 2.16
CA MET A 202 5.19 21.94 1.23
C MET A 202 6.29 22.89 1.70
N GLY A 203 6.35 23.19 3.00
CA GLY A 203 7.38 24.04 3.58
C GLY A 203 8.79 23.52 3.32
N ALA A 204 9.01 22.21 3.52
CA ALA A 204 10.28 21.57 3.23
C ALA A 204 10.60 21.56 1.73
N ASN A 205 9.61 21.29 0.87
CA ASN A 205 9.79 21.24 -0.58
C ASN A 205 10.12 22.61 -1.19
N LEU A 206 9.47 23.68 -0.72
CA LEU A 206 9.74 25.05 -1.19
C LEU A 206 11.17 25.52 -0.87
N VAL A 207 11.80 25.02 0.20
CA VAL A 207 13.22 25.30 0.50
C VAL A 207 14.14 24.63 -0.52
N GLU A 208 13.74 23.49 -1.08
CA GLU A 208 14.52 22.75 -2.07
C GLU A 208 14.44 23.36 -3.47
N ASP A 209 13.61 24.39 -3.69
CA ASP A 209 13.54 25.18 -4.92
C ASP A 209 13.36 24.32 -6.18
N CYS A 210 12.40 23.37 -6.11
CA CYS A 210 12.01 22.50 -7.22
C CYS A 210 10.53 22.72 -7.57
N GLY A 211 10.25 23.49 -8.62
CA GLY A 211 8.88 23.80 -9.04
C GLY A 211 8.00 22.58 -9.33
N PRO A 212 8.44 21.61 -10.17
CA PRO A 212 7.68 20.38 -10.42
C PRO A 212 7.42 19.59 -9.14
N CYS A 213 8.41 19.47 -8.25
CA CYS A 213 8.26 18.77 -6.99
C CYS A 213 7.22 19.46 -6.10
N ALA A 214 7.21 20.80 -6.06
CA ALA A 214 6.25 21.59 -5.31
C ALA A 214 4.82 21.36 -5.82
N LEU A 215 4.63 21.34 -7.14
CA LEU A 215 3.34 21.02 -7.76
C LEU A 215 2.90 19.58 -7.49
N THR A 216 3.80 18.59 -7.55
CA THR A 216 3.45 17.21 -7.16
C THR A 216 2.99 17.14 -5.69
N THR A 217 3.65 17.86 -4.78
CA THR A 217 3.16 17.97 -3.40
C THR A 217 1.81 18.68 -3.28
N ALA A 218 1.55 19.69 -4.11
CA ALA A 218 0.27 20.38 -4.16
C ALA A 218 -0.85 19.44 -4.63
N GLU A 219 -0.60 18.63 -5.65
CA GLU A 219 -1.53 17.60 -6.14
C GLU A 219 -1.83 16.55 -5.07
N TRP A 220 -0.83 16.12 -4.28
CA TRP A 220 -1.06 15.22 -3.16
C TRP A 220 -1.93 15.85 -2.07
N ALA A 221 -1.79 17.15 -1.81
CA ALA A 221 -2.66 17.86 -0.88
C ALA A 221 -4.11 17.92 -1.38
N LEU A 222 -4.31 18.20 -2.67
CA LEU A 222 -5.63 18.17 -3.31
C LEU A 222 -6.26 16.77 -3.26
N PHE A 223 -5.46 15.72 -3.53
CA PHE A 223 -5.91 14.33 -3.43
C PHE A 223 -6.40 13.96 -2.03
N ASP A 224 -5.77 14.53 -1.00
CA ASP A 224 -6.16 14.39 0.41
C ASP A 224 -7.25 15.40 0.84
N ASN A 225 -7.91 16.06 -0.12
CA ASN A 225 -9.01 17.02 0.05
C ASN A 225 -8.65 18.31 0.80
N VAL A 226 -7.37 18.72 0.77
CA VAL A 226 -7.01 20.09 1.20
C VAL A 226 -7.58 21.08 0.17
N PRO A 227 -8.25 22.17 0.61
CA PRO A 227 -8.84 23.13 -0.33
C PRO A 227 -7.80 23.75 -1.27
N ARG A 228 -8.12 23.84 -2.57
CA ARG A 228 -7.24 24.40 -3.60
C ARG A 228 -6.73 25.81 -3.27
N GLU A 229 -7.61 26.64 -2.73
CA GLU A 229 -7.25 27.99 -2.28
C GLU A 229 -6.16 27.96 -1.22
N THR A 230 -6.26 27.03 -0.26
CA THR A 230 -5.27 26.86 0.81
C THR A 230 -3.91 26.43 0.24
N VAL A 231 -3.90 25.45 -0.66
CA VAL A 231 -2.68 25.00 -1.33
C VAL A 231 -2.01 26.14 -2.11
N ASN A 232 -2.79 26.93 -2.85
CA ASN A 232 -2.31 28.08 -3.60
C ASN A 232 -1.78 29.20 -2.69
N ARG A 233 -2.32 29.39 -1.48
CA ARG A 233 -1.74 30.33 -0.49
C ARG A 233 -0.35 29.89 -0.05
N TRP A 234 -0.15 28.59 0.22
CA TRP A 234 1.18 28.07 0.56
C TRP A 234 2.21 28.28 -0.55
N LEU A 235 1.84 27.98 -1.80
CA LEU A 235 2.71 28.14 -2.98
C LEU A 235 3.10 29.61 -3.22
N LYS A 236 2.16 30.55 -3.02
CA LYS A 236 2.40 31.98 -3.14
C LYS A 236 3.23 32.57 -1.99
N GLY A 237 3.38 31.84 -0.89
CA GLY A 237 4.05 32.33 0.31
C GLY A 237 3.32 33.50 0.97
N THR A 238 1.98 33.52 0.90
CA THR A 238 1.18 34.59 1.52
C THR A 238 1.34 34.59 3.04
N SER A 239 1.39 35.78 3.65
CA SER A 239 1.46 35.93 5.11
C SER A 239 0.13 35.67 5.83
N ASP A 240 -0.99 35.71 5.11
CA ASP A 240 -2.34 35.46 5.63
C ASP A 240 -2.69 33.96 5.55
N LEU A 241 -2.12 33.19 6.47
CA LEU A 241 -2.40 31.76 6.64
C LEU A 241 -3.02 31.52 8.03
N PRO A 242 -3.95 30.55 8.17
CA PRO A 242 -4.36 30.08 9.48
C PRO A 242 -3.15 29.70 10.33
N GLU A 243 -3.18 30.05 11.63
CA GLU A 243 -2.03 29.90 12.53
C GLU A 243 -1.46 28.47 12.52
N GLU A 244 -2.33 27.46 12.52
CA GLU A 244 -1.93 26.05 12.54
C GLU A 244 -1.17 25.64 11.27
N GLU A 245 -1.63 26.09 10.11
CA GLU A 245 -0.98 25.84 8.82
C GLU A 245 0.33 26.60 8.70
N ALA A 246 0.37 27.84 9.18
CA ALA A 246 1.58 28.66 9.22
C ALA A 246 2.66 27.99 10.08
N LEU A 247 2.29 27.49 11.27
CA LEU A 247 3.17 26.75 12.16
C LEU A 247 3.73 25.50 11.47
N ALA A 248 2.87 24.68 10.84
CA ALA A 248 3.31 23.48 10.14
C ALA A 248 4.20 23.80 8.93
N LEU A 249 3.84 24.81 8.13
CA LEU A 249 4.63 25.27 6.98
C LEU A 249 6.03 25.77 7.41
N GLN A 250 6.09 26.56 8.49
CA GLN A 250 7.36 27.03 9.06
C GLN A 250 8.20 25.88 9.62
N PHE A 251 7.57 24.93 10.31
CA PHE A 251 8.26 23.73 10.78
C PHE A 251 8.86 22.93 9.61
N GLY A 252 8.09 22.76 8.54
CA GLY A 252 8.57 22.17 7.29
C GLY A 252 9.79 22.88 6.72
N ARG A 253 9.72 24.22 6.61
CA ARG A 253 10.85 25.05 6.15
C ARG A 253 12.07 24.88 7.03
N ALA A 254 11.90 24.91 8.36
CA ALA A 254 12.99 24.73 9.32
C ALA A 254 13.67 23.36 9.19
N ILE A 255 12.89 22.28 8.99
CA ILE A 255 13.44 20.95 8.70
C ILE A 255 14.18 20.94 7.34
N GLY A 256 13.64 21.60 6.33
CA GLY A 256 14.26 21.75 5.01
C GLY A 256 15.60 22.47 5.04
N SER A 257 15.66 23.59 5.76
CA SER A 257 16.85 24.44 5.89
C SER A 257 17.81 24.01 7.00
N GLN A 258 17.49 22.94 7.75
CA GLN A 258 18.22 22.52 8.94
C GLN A 258 18.34 23.64 10.00
N SER A 259 17.30 24.47 10.13
CA SER A 259 17.24 25.55 11.12
C SER A 259 17.08 25.01 12.54
N ILE A 260 17.69 25.72 13.50
CA ILE A 260 17.48 25.50 14.94
C ILE A 260 16.02 25.73 15.35
N ASP A 261 15.27 26.53 14.59
CA ASP A 261 13.86 26.84 14.89
C ASP A 261 12.97 25.58 14.87
N ALA A 262 13.42 24.51 14.21
CA ALA A 262 12.70 23.23 14.17
C ALA A 262 12.46 22.65 15.58
N PHE A 263 13.31 22.95 16.55
CA PHE A 263 13.11 22.50 17.93
C PHE A 263 11.88 23.16 18.55
N GLU A 264 11.83 24.49 18.57
CA GLU A 264 10.74 25.26 19.16
C GLU A 264 9.41 25.03 18.41
N LEU A 265 9.42 25.09 17.08
CA LEU A 265 8.24 24.83 16.25
C LEU A 265 7.70 23.41 16.47
N GLY A 266 8.61 22.43 16.59
CA GLY A 266 8.25 21.04 16.88
C GLY A 266 7.64 20.87 18.28
N ASP A 267 8.14 21.58 19.29
CA ASP A 267 7.59 21.55 20.64
C ASP A 267 6.18 22.17 20.70
N GLN A 268 5.93 23.23 19.93
CA GLN A 268 4.59 23.80 19.77
C GLN A 268 3.63 22.81 19.10
N ILE A 269 4.05 22.14 18.02
CA ILE A 269 3.24 21.12 17.34
C ILE A 269 2.90 19.97 18.29
N GLU A 270 3.88 19.49 19.06
CA GLU A 270 3.65 18.40 20.01
C GLU A 270 2.74 18.81 21.16
N THR A 271 2.87 20.02 21.66
CA THR A 271 1.99 20.54 22.72
C THR A 271 0.54 20.61 22.25
N ARG A 272 0.31 21.03 21.00
CA ARG A 272 -1.04 21.21 20.43
C ARG A 272 -1.67 19.93 19.89
N TYR A 273 -0.88 19.05 19.27
CA TYR A 273 -1.37 17.90 18.49
C TYR A 273 -0.78 16.55 18.92
N GLY A 274 0.18 16.55 19.85
CA GLY A 274 0.81 15.35 20.38
C GLY A 274 2.03 14.86 19.59
N ARG A 275 2.78 13.96 20.23
CA ARG A 275 4.06 13.40 19.70
C ARG A 275 3.89 12.69 18.36
N ALA A 276 2.78 11.98 18.14
CA ALA A 276 2.53 11.27 16.89
C ALA A 276 2.42 12.23 15.69
N VAL A 277 1.76 13.37 15.87
CA VAL A 277 1.63 14.39 14.81
C VAL A 277 2.99 15.05 14.55
N ARG A 278 3.76 15.41 15.58
CA ARG A 278 5.14 15.91 15.41
C ARG A 278 6.00 14.92 14.62
N PHE A 279 5.93 13.63 14.95
CA PHE A 279 6.66 12.58 14.24
C PHE A 279 6.28 12.52 12.76
N GLU A 280 4.98 12.49 12.44
CA GLU A 280 4.51 12.40 11.06
C GLU A 280 4.89 13.63 10.23
N LEU A 281 4.75 14.84 10.80
CA LEU A 281 5.17 16.07 10.13
C LEU A 281 6.68 16.08 9.89
N ALA A 282 7.48 15.70 10.89
CA ALA A 282 8.94 15.64 10.76
C ALA A 282 9.38 14.62 9.71
N MET A 283 8.80 13.42 9.74
CA MET A 283 9.08 12.35 8.78
C MET A 283 8.71 12.77 7.36
N SER A 284 7.53 13.35 7.17
CA SER A 284 7.06 13.84 5.87
C SER A 284 7.95 14.95 5.33
N ALA A 285 8.27 15.95 6.16
CA ALA A 285 9.14 17.08 5.80
C ALA A 285 10.57 16.63 5.47
N ALA A 286 11.12 15.65 6.20
CA ALA A 286 12.46 15.14 5.91
C ALA A 286 12.49 14.30 4.63
N MET A 287 11.53 13.38 4.45
CA MET A 287 11.55 12.41 3.35
C MET A 287 11.16 13.02 2.00
N VAL A 288 10.30 14.04 1.96
CA VAL A 288 9.92 14.68 0.69
C VAL A 288 11.09 15.34 -0.02
N ARG A 289 12.15 15.68 0.71
CA ARG A 289 13.36 16.32 0.18
C ARG A 289 14.24 15.37 -0.63
N VAL A 290 14.07 14.05 -0.45
CA VAL A 290 14.81 13.04 -1.23
C VAL A 290 14.55 13.22 -2.73
N TYR A 291 13.32 13.52 -3.13
CA TYR A 291 12.94 13.70 -4.53
C TYR A 291 13.68 14.88 -5.20
N PRO A 292 13.56 16.14 -4.73
CA PRO A 292 14.28 17.27 -5.32
C PRO A 292 15.81 17.15 -5.16
N ALA A 293 16.31 16.60 -4.05
CA ALA A 293 17.74 16.42 -3.84
C ALA A 293 18.34 15.43 -4.86
N MET A 294 17.67 14.29 -5.11
CA MET A 294 18.11 13.33 -6.12
C MET A 294 18.06 13.95 -7.53
N LYS A 295 16.98 14.65 -7.88
CA LYS A 295 16.87 15.32 -9.18
C LYS A 295 17.95 16.37 -9.40
N ARG A 296 18.28 17.16 -8.38
CA ARG A 296 19.39 18.12 -8.42
C ARG A 296 20.72 17.39 -8.62
N GLY A 297 20.94 16.30 -7.90
CA GLY A 297 22.14 15.46 -8.04
C GLY A 297 22.27 14.80 -9.42
N LEU A 298 21.16 14.46 -10.06
CA LEU A 298 21.10 13.91 -11.42
C LEU A 298 21.12 15.00 -12.51
N GLY A 299 21.02 16.28 -12.15
CA GLY A 299 21.00 17.39 -13.11
C GLY A 299 19.65 17.58 -13.84
N LEU A 300 18.57 16.98 -13.34
CA LEU A 300 17.24 17.00 -13.95
C LEU A 300 16.44 18.26 -13.64
N THR A 301 16.79 18.98 -12.57
CA THR A 301 16.11 20.21 -12.17
C THR A 301 17.11 21.33 -11.91
N LYS A 302 16.78 22.53 -12.40
CA LYS A 302 17.50 23.77 -12.08
C LYS A 302 16.58 24.67 -11.25
N ALA A 303 17.15 25.37 -10.28
CA ALA A 303 16.51 26.32 -9.35
C ALA A 303 15.56 27.36 -9.99
N CYS A 304 15.65 27.58 -11.31
CA CYS A 304 14.77 28.49 -12.04
C CYS A 304 13.90 27.75 -13.06
N SER A 305 13.09 26.76 -12.64
CA SER A 305 12.04 26.27 -13.54
C SER A 305 11.00 27.39 -13.72
N LEU A 306 10.69 27.76 -14.95
CA LEU A 306 9.64 28.76 -15.29
C LEU A 306 8.22 28.25 -14.96
N THR A 307 8.11 27.18 -14.16
CA THR A 307 6.88 26.49 -13.86
C THR A 307 6.03 27.36 -12.94
N PRO A 308 4.84 27.80 -13.37
CA PRO A 308 3.95 28.57 -12.51
C PRO A 308 3.57 27.74 -11.28
N LEU A 309 3.80 28.28 -10.08
CA LEU A 309 3.43 27.63 -8.82
C LEU A 309 1.97 27.92 -8.48
N ALA A 310 1.08 27.27 -9.22
CA ALA A 310 -0.35 27.30 -8.96
C ALA A 310 -1.01 25.99 -9.42
N VAL A 311 -2.01 25.55 -8.67
CA VAL A 311 -2.87 24.41 -9.01
C VAL A 311 -4.31 24.83 -9.13
#